data_AF-A0A166ID65-F1
#
_entry.id   AF-A0A166ID65-F1
#
_cell.length_a   1.000
_cell.length_b   1.000
_cell.length_c   1.000
_cell.angle_alpha   90.00
_cell.angle_beta   90.00
_cell.angle_gamma   90.00
#
_symmetry.space_group_name_H-M   'P 1'
#
loop_
_entity.id
_entity.type
_entity.pdbx_description
1 polymer ?
#
loop_
_entity_poly.entity_id
_entity_poly.type
_entity_poly.pdbx_seq_one_letter_code
_entity_poly.pdbx_strand_id
1 'polypeptide(L)' 'RPFQCDLCPLSFSRQHDLKRHRDTHNGEKPFTCFQCGKSYTRKDALSRHQ' A
#
# COMPACT_ATOMS: atom_id res chain seq x y z
N ARG A 1 2.03 -12.93 14.93
CA ARG A 1 2.25 -12.31 13.59
C ARG A 1 3.74 -11.99 13.48
N PRO A 2 4.53 -12.79 12.75
CA PRO A 2 6.00 -12.70 12.80
C PRO A 2 6.57 -11.47 12.08
N PHE A 3 5.82 -10.83 11.20
CA PHE A 3 6.29 -9.69 10.40
C PHE A 3 5.86 -8.37 11.03
N GLN A 4 6.74 -7.73 11.80
CA GLN A 4 6.48 -6.43 12.42
C GLN A 4 6.89 -5.26 11.52
N CYS A 5 6.16 -4.16 11.65
CA CYS A 5 6.54 -2.89 11.05
C CYS A 5 7.52 -2.16 11.96
N ASP A 6 8.54 -1.54 11.37
CA ASP A 6 9.58 -0.81 12.13
C ASP A 6 9.15 0.63 12.44
N LEU A 7 8.11 1.13 11.76
CA LEU A 7 7.61 2.51 11.87
C LEU A 7 6.36 2.62 12.75
N CYS A 8 5.70 1.51 13.08
CA CYS A 8 4.48 1.51 13.88
C CYS A 8 4.26 0.14 14.57
N PRO A 9 3.39 0.03 15.59
CA PRO A 9 3.21 -1.22 16.35
C PRO A 9 2.44 -2.31 15.60
N LEU A 10 2.15 -2.13 14.30
CA LEU A 10 1.43 -3.11 13.52
C LEU A 10 2.32 -4.30 13.15
N SER A 11 1.77 -5.49 13.32
CA SER A 11 2.37 -6.75 12.86
C SER A 11 1.47 -7.40 11.83
N PHE A 12 2.01 -8.28 11.00
CA PHE A 12 1.32 -8.98 9.91
C PHE A 12 1.62 -10.49 9.93
N SER A 13 0.67 -11.28 9.43
CA SER A 13 0.83 -12.74 9.35
C SER A 13 1.68 -13.17 8.15
N ARG A 14 1.79 -12.33 7.12
CA ARG A 14 2.50 -12.62 5.86
C ARG A 14 3.42 -11.46 5.50
N GLN A 15 4.58 -11.78 4.91
CA GLN A 15 5.58 -10.79 4.54
C GLN A 15 5.07 -9.79 3.49
N HIS A 16 4.29 -10.25 2.50
CA HIS A 16 3.72 -9.36 1.48
C HIS A 16 2.72 -8.36 2.06
N ASP A 17 2.01 -8.72 3.14
CA ASP A 17 1.10 -7.81 3.83
C ASP A 17 1.88 -6.70 4.55
N LEU A 18 3.03 -7.05 5.18
CA LEU A 18 3.94 -6.07 5.77
C LEU A 18 4.56 -5.16 4.70
N LYS A 19 5.04 -5.72 3.58
CA LYS A 19 5.61 -4.93 2.47
C LYS A 19 4.61 -3.90 1.96
N ARG A 20 3.39 -4.35 1.67
CA ARG A 20 2.29 -3.46 1.27
C ARG A 20 1.99 -2.39 2.31
N HIS A 21 2.04 -2.74 3.59
CA HIS A 21 1.85 -1.77 4.65
C HIS A 21 2.98 -0.73 4.69
N ARG A 22 4.23 -1.10 4.43
CA ARG A 22 5.35 -0.15 4.35
C ARG A 22 5.15 0.90 3.26
N ASP A 23 4.57 0.53 2.13
CA ASP A 23 4.23 1.49 1.06
C ASP A 23 3.30 2.62 1.55
N THR A 24 2.51 2.39 2.61
CA THR A 24 1.65 3.42 3.20
C THR A 24 2.41 4.48 3.99
N HIS A 25 3.60 4.14 4.50
CA HIS A 25 4.47 5.08 5.22
C HIS A 25 5.27 5.96 4.26
N ASN A 26 5.71 5.39 3.13
CA ASN A 26 6.43 6.16 2.10
C ASN A 26 5.53 7.16 1.37
N GLY A 27 4.21 6.97 1.42
CA GLY A 27 3.25 7.84 0.73
C GLY A 27 3.34 7.77 -0.79
N GLU A 28 4.17 6.90 -1.34
CA GLU A 28 4.33 6.72 -2.78
C GLU A 28 3.03 6.17 -3.37
N LYS A 29 2.52 6.87 -4.38
CA LYS A 29 1.31 6.51 -5.10
C LYS A 29 1.60 6.42 -6.60
N PRO A 30 2.32 5.37 -7.03
CA PRO A 30 2.76 5.25 -8.42
C PRO A 30 1.61 4.98 -9.40
N PHE A 31 0.43 4.59 -8.90
CA PHE A 31 -0.70 4.24 -9.74
C PHE A 31 -1.71 5.39 -9.81
N THR A 32 -1.67 6.18 -10.88
CA THR A 32 -2.57 7.32 -11.06
C THR A 32 -3.67 7.01 -12.07
N CYS A 33 -4.91 7.35 -11.72
CA CYS A 33 -6.05 7.30 -12.63
C CYS A 33 -5.95 8.44 -13.63
N PHE A 34 -5.87 8.12 -14.92
CA PHE A 34 -5.77 9.13 -15.97
C PHE A 34 -7.04 9.98 -16.13
N GLN A 35 -8.21 9.45 -15.78
CA GLN A 35 -9.48 10.17 -15.95
C GLN A 35 -9.71 11.25 -14.88
N CYS A 36 -9.38 10.96 -13.62
CA CYS A 36 -9.65 11.87 -12.50
C CYS A 36 -8.41 12.36 -11.75
N GLY A 37 -7.20 11.91 -12.13
CA GLY A 37 -5.94 12.29 -11.51
C GLY A 37 -5.69 11.70 -10.11
N LYS A 38 -6.58 10.84 -9.59
CA LYS A 38 -6.39 10.22 -8.26
C LYS A 38 -5.25 9.20 -8.30
N SER A 39 -4.32 9.34 -7.37
CA SER A 39 -3.20 8.40 -7.19
C SER A 39 -3.46 7.40 -6.07
N TYR A 40 -3.01 6.16 -6.29
CA TYR A 40 -3.15 5.02 -5.43
C TYR A 40 -1.78 4.39 -5.16
N THR A 41 -1.59 3.91 -3.93
CA THR A 41 -0.38 3.16 -3.54
C THR A 41 -0.30 1.79 -4.21
N ARG A 42 -1.43 1.26 -4.72
CA ARG A 42 -1.50 -0.10 -5.27
C ARG A 42 -2.31 -0.18 -6.56
N LYS A 43 -1.88 -1.08 -7.45
CA LYS A 43 -2.57 -1.36 -8.72
C LYS A 43 -3.98 -1.89 -8.54
N ASP A 44 -4.23 -2.78 -7.58
CA ASP A 44 -5.57 -3.32 -7.32
C ASP A 44 -6.53 -2.24 -6.79
N ALA A 45 -6.01 -1.27 -6.03
CA ALA A 45 -6.81 -0.13 -5.59
C ALA A 45 -7.20 0.78 -6.77
N LEU A 46 -6.28 1.02 -7.72
CA LEU A 46 -6.59 1.69 -8.98
C LEU A 46 -7.58 0.88 -9.82
N SER A 47 -7.37 -0.43 -9.97
CA SER A 47 -8.21 -1.31 -10.78
C SER A 47 -9.64 -1.43 -10.25
N ARG A 48 -9.85 -1.32 -8.94
CA ARG A 48 -11.20 -1.26 -8.33
C ARG A 48 -11.85 0.11 -8.49
N HIS A 49 -11.05 1.15 -8.69
CA HIS A 49 -11.54 2.51 -8.88
C HIS A 49 -11.95 2.79 -10.33
N GLN A 50 -11.20 2.24 -11.29
CA GLN A 50 -11.51 2.28 -12.72
C GLN A 50 -12.81 1.52 -13.02
#